data_AF-A0A4Y6KL32-F1
#
_entry.id   AF-A0A4Y6KL32-F1
#
_cell.length_a   1.000
_cell.length_b   1.000
_cell.length_c   1.000
_cell.angle_alpha   90.00
_cell.angle_beta   90.00
_cell.angle_gamma   90.00
#
_symmetry.space_group_name_H-M   'P 1'
#
loop_
_entity.id
_entity.type
_entity.pdbx_description
1 polymer ?
#
loop_
_entity_poly.entity_id
_entity_poly.type
_entity_poly.pdbx_seq_one_letter_code
_entity_poly.pdbx_strand_id
1 'polypeptide(L)'
;ILVVVVVLLLFKGVQLIPKRWQSLIELIYEHFHGVVKDNLGSEGLRYFPLIVSLFFFIVFLNVLGLFPYVFTPTVHIVVTLGLSFSIVIG
;
A
#
# COMPACT_ATOMS: atom_id res chain seq x y z
N ILE A 1 -12.92 -21.70 -11.26
CA ILE A 1 -11.52 -21.76 -11.73
C ILE A 1 -10.74 -20.51 -11.29
N LEU A 2 -11.18 -19.31 -11.69
CA LEU A 2 -10.47 -18.05 -11.35
C LEU A 2 -10.31 -17.82 -9.83
N VAL A 3 -11.37 -18.04 -9.04
CA VAL A 3 -11.32 -17.95 -7.57
C VAL A 3 -10.35 -18.98 -6.97
N VAL A 4 -10.34 -20.21 -7.48
CA VAL A 4 -9.44 -21.28 -7.01
C VAL A 4 -7.98 -20.97 -7.34
N VAL A 5 -7.71 -20.42 -8.53
CA VAL A 5 -6.37 -19.97 -8.93
C VAL A 5 -5.90 -18.82 -8.06
N VAL A 6 -6.76 -17.83 -7.79
CA VAL A 6 -6.45 -16.70 -6.89
C VAL A 6 -6.15 -17.20 -5.48
N VAL A 7 -6.97 -18.10 -4.94
CA VAL A 7 -6.75 -18.72 -3.63
C VAL A 7 -5.39 -19.45 -3.60
N LEU A 8 -5.09 -20.32 -4.56
CA LEU A 8 -3.82 -21.05 -4.60
C LEU A 8 -2.59 -20.14 -4.75
N LEU A 9 -2.72 -19.01 -5.45
CA LEU A 9 -1.66 -18.01 -5.54
C LEU A 9 -1.46 -17.25 -4.23
N LEU A 10 -2.53 -16.93 -3.50
CA LEU A 10 -2.49 -16.21 -2.22
C LEU A 10 -1.94 -17.07 -1.07
N PHE A 11 -2.19 -18.38 -1.08
CA PHE A 11 -1.72 -19.31 -0.03
C PHE A 11 -0.28 -19.81 -0.22
N LYS A 12 0.47 -19.29 -1.20
CA LYS A 12 1.87 -19.66 -1.40
C LYS A 12 2.71 -19.01 -0.29
N GLY A 13 3.02 -19.79 0.74
CA GLY A 13 3.70 -19.32 1.96
C GLY A 13 5.08 -18.67 1.71
N VAL A 14 5.46 -17.77 2.61
CA VAL A 14 6.77 -17.13 2.68
C VAL A 14 7.84 -18.19 2.95
N GLN A 15 8.92 -18.18 2.17
CA GLN A 15 10.00 -19.15 2.31
C GLN A 15 11.12 -18.56 3.18
N LEU A 16 11.78 -19.40 3.99
CA LEU A 16 12.90 -18.97 4.84
C LEU A 16 14.10 -18.43 4.04
N ILE A 17 14.32 -18.94 2.83
CA ILE A 17 15.28 -18.39 1.87
C ILE A 17 14.48 -17.51 0.90
N PRO A 18 14.62 -16.18 0.95
CA PRO A 18 13.78 -15.29 0.17
C PRO A 18 14.11 -15.44 -1.32
N LYS A 19 13.04 -15.59 -2.12
CA LYS A 19 13.12 -15.49 -3.58
C LYS A 19 13.18 -14.02 -3.98
N ARG A 20 13.60 -13.73 -5.23
CA ARG A 20 13.70 -12.34 -5.76
C ARG A 20 12.49 -11.45 -5.45
N TRP A 21 11.27 -11.97 -5.64
CA TRP A 21 10.03 -11.24 -5.33
C TRP A 21 9.80 -11.02 -3.84
N GLN A 22 10.13 -12.01 -3.01
CA GLN A 22 10.03 -11.90 -1.56
C GLN A 22 11.03 -10.85 -1.04
N SER A 23 12.28 -10.86 -1.52
CA SER A 23 13.29 -9.86 -1.14
C SER A 23 12.87 -8.42 -1.49
N LEU A 24 12.23 -8.22 -2.65
CA LEU A 24 11.70 -6.90 -3.01
C LEU A 24 10.60 -6.45 -2.06
N ILE A 25 9.66 -7.33 -1.71
CA ILE A 25 8.56 -7.03 -0.79
C ILE A 25 9.09 -6.77 0.62
N GLU A 26 10.06 -7.56 1.09
CA GLU A 26 10.70 -7.39 2.40
C GLU A 26 11.45 -6.04 2.48
N LEU A 27 12.20 -5.67 1.43
CA LEU A 27 12.91 -4.39 1.39
C LEU A 27 11.95 -3.20 1.42
N ILE A 28 10.86 -3.28 0.67
CA ILE A 28 9.79 -2.28 0.71
C ILE A 28 9.19 -2.20 2.12
N TYR A 29 8.86 -3.35 2.72
CA TYR A 29 8.29 -3.41 4.05
C TYR A 29 9.21 -2.79 5.10
N GLU A 30 10.49 -3.17 5.13
CA GLU A 30 11.48 -2.63 6.07
C GLU A 30 11.67 -1.13 5.90
N HIS A 31 11.67 -0.63 4.65
CA HIS A 31 11.76 0.79 4.37
C HIS A 31 10.58 1.56 4.97
N PHE A 32 9.34 1.16 4.68
CA PHE A 32 8.16 1.84 5.23
C PHE A 32 8.07 1.68 6.75
N HIS A 33 8.46 0.52 7.28
CA HIS A 33 8.48 0.29 8.72
C HIS A 33 9.46 1.22 9.41
N GLY A 34 10.64 1.44 8.83
CA GLY A 34 11.61 2.45 9.26
C GLY A 34 11.02 3.86 9.22
N VAL A 35 10.44 4.27 8.09
CA VAL A 35 9.82 5.61 7.94
C VAL A 35 8.76 5.85 9.01
N VAL A 36 7.86 4.90 9.26
CA VAL A 36 6.81 5.07 10.28
C VAL A 36 7.41 5.12 11.68
N LYS A 37 8.38 4.25 11.98
CA LYS A 37 9.03 4.21 13.29
C LYS A 37 9.83 5.49 13.58
N ASP A 38 10.50 6.05 12.58
CA ASP A 38 11.31 7.26 12.73
C ASP A 38 10.44 8.51 12.92
N ASN A 39 9.25 8.56 12.31
CA ASN A 39 8.35 9.72 12.40
C ASN A 39 7.37 9.65 13.58
N LEU A 40 6.80 8.48 13.88
CA LEU A 40 5.75 8.30 14.90
C LEU A 40 6.23 7.49 16.12
N GLY A 41 7.46 6.98 16.14
CA GLY A 41 7.96 6.11 17.20
C GLY A 41 7.37 4.70 17.18
N SER A 42 7.66 3.91 18.22
CA SER A 42 7.17 2.52 18.34
C SER A 42 5.66 2.42 18.50
N GLU A 43 5.04 3.38 19.20
CA GLU A 43 3.58 3.45 19.38
C GLU A 43 2.86 3.70 18.04
N GLY A 44 3.54 4.41 17.12
CA GLY A 44 3.07 4.70 15.77
C GLY A 44 2.90 3.49 14.86
N LEU A 45 3.57 2.37 15.17
CA LEU A 45 3.50 1.14 14.38
C LEU A 45 2.10 0.54 14.34
N ARG A 46 1.22 0.90 15.29
CA ARG A 46 -0.20 0.52 15.23
C ARG A 46 -0.90 1.06 13.98
N TYR A 47 -0.47 2.21 13.48
CA TYR A 47 -1.01 2.85 12.27
C TYR A 47 -0.28 2.42 10.99
N PHE A 48 0.77 1.60 11.09
CA PHE A 48 1.57 1.16 9.96
C PHE A 48 0.73 0.56 8.81
N PRO A 49 -0.24 -0.36 9.05
CA PRO A 49 -1.04 -0.93 7.97
C PRO A 49 -1.85 0.13 7.21
N LEU A 50 -2.37 1.13 7.93
CA LEU A 50 -3.16 2.23 7.34
C LEU A 50 -2.28 3.12 6.47
N ILE A 51 -1.12 3.54 6.99
CA ILE A 51 -0.18 4.43 6.29
C ILE A 51 0.32 3.78 4.99
N VAL A 52 0.76 2.52 5.07
CA VAL A 52 1.27 1.79 3.90
C VAL A 52 0.17 1.52 2.89
N SER A 53 -1.04 1.13 3.34
CA SER A 53 -2.18 0.92 2.45
C SER A 53 -2.57 2.21 1.72
N LEU A 54 -2.62 3.34 2.42
CA LEU A 54 -2.97 4.64 1.84
C LEU A 54 -1.91 5.09 0.81
N PHE A 55 -0.63 4.91 1.13
CA PHE A 55 0.46 5.20 0.22
C PHE A 55 0.34 4.40 -1.09
N PHE A 56 0.22 3.07 -1.00
CA PHE A 56 0.12 2.23 -2.19
C PHE A 56 -1.17 2.47 -2.97
N PHE A 57 -2.27 2.78 -2.28
CA PHE A 57 -3.52 3.16 -2.93
C PHE A 57 -3.34 4.42 -3.79
N ILE A 58 -2.77 5.49 -3.24
CA ILE A 58 -2.56 6.75 -3.96
C ILE A 58 -1.56 6.56 -5.10
N VAL A 59 -0.44 5.85 -4.85
CA VAL A 59 0.56 5.55 -5.89
C VAL A 59 -0.06 4.75 -7.02
N PHE A 60 -0.85 3.72 -6.71
CA PHE A 60 -1.52 2.91 -7.73
C PHE A 60 -2.45 3.76 -8.59
N LEU A 61 -3.28 4.62 -7.98
CA LEU A 61 -4.15 5.52 -8.73
C LEU A 61 -3.36 6.48 -9.62
N ASN A 62 -2.27 7.06 -9.11
CA ASN A 62 -1.46 8.01 -9.87
C ASN A 62 -0.69 7.33 -11.01
N VAL A 63 -0.17 6.13 -10.80
CA VAL A 63 0.50 5.34 -11.86
C VAL A 63 -0.50 4.92 -12.93
N LEU A 64 -1.73 4.55 -12.55
CA LEU A 64 -2.79 4.28 -13.52
C LEU A 64 -3.11 5.50 -14.41
N GLY A 65 -2.97 6.71 -13.87
CA GLY A 65 -3.15 7.95 -14.63
C GLY A 65 -2.10 8.22 -15.70
N LEU A 66 -0.99 7.49 -15.71
CA LEU A 66 0.01 7.60 -16.77
C LEU A 66 -0.44 6.93 -18.07
N PHE A 67 -1.46 6.06 -18.02
CA PHE A 67 -2.01 5.42 -19.20
C PHE A 67 -2.91 6.39 -19.98
N PRO A 68 -2.80 6.43 -21.32
CA PRO A 68 -3.70 7.24 -22.13
C PRO A 68 -5.13 6.76 -21.91
N TYR A 69 -6.08 7.70 -21.89
CA TYR A 69 -7.52 7.49 -21.67
C TYR A 69 -7.95 7.09 -20.24
N VAL A 70 -7.03 7.00 -19.27
CA VAL A 70 -7.40 6.74 -17.86
C VAL A 70 -7.57 8.04 -17.10
N PHE A 71 -8.77 8.25 -16.54
CA PHE A 71 -9.05 9.37 -15.65
C PHE A 71 -8.85 8.94 -14.19
N THR A 72 -7.96 9.61 -13.47
CA THR A 72 -7.66 9.23 -12.07
C THR A 72 -8.62 9.88 -11.08
N PRO A 73 -9.09 9.14 -10.06
CA PRO A 73 -9.91 9.72 -8.99
C PRO A 73 -9.20 10.85 -8.23
N THR A 74 -7.86 10.85 -8.21
CA THR A 74 -7.04 11.84 -7.48
C THR A 74 -7.09 13.25 -8.06
N VAL A 75 -7.58 13.44 -9.29
CA VAL A 75 -7.81 14.77 -9.89
C VAL A 75 -8.99 15.49 -9.24
N HIS A 76 -9.97 14.75 -8.73
CA HIS A 76 -11.12 15.34 -8.08
C HIS A 76 -10.80 15.77 -6.66
N ILE A 77 -11.00 17.07 -6.37
CA ILE A 77 -10.76 17.64 -5.05
C ILE A 77 -11.59 16.98 -3.95
N VAL A 78 -12.79 16.48 -4.27
CA VAL A 78 -13.65 15.77 -3.31
C VAL A 78 -12.99 14.48 -2.80
N VAL A 79 -12.19 13.80 -3.62
CA VAL A 79 -11.51 12.55 -3.25
C VAL A 79 -10.32 12.87 -2.33
N THR A 80 -9.50 13.85 -2.69
CA THR A 80 -8.33 14.22 -1.88
C THR A 80 -8.73 14.86 -0.56
N LEU A 81 -9.71 15.77 -0.56
CA LEU A 81 -10.25 16.34 0.68
C LEU A 81 -11.02 15.32 1.50
N GLY A 82 -11.79 14.43 0.88
CA GLY A 82 -12.50 13.37 1.60
C GLY A 82 -11.54 12.44 2.36
N LEU A 83 -10.46 12.02 1.71
CA LEU A 83 -9.40 11.23 2.36
C LEU A 83 -8.72 12.03 3.49
N SER A 84 -8.39 13.30 3.25
CA SER A 84 -7.77 14.15 4.27
C SER A 84 -8.66 14.33 5.50
N PHE A 85 -9.93 14.69 5.33
CA PHE A 85 -10.87 14.83 6.43
C PHE A 85 -11.09 13.53 7.20
N SER A 86 -11.17 12.39 6.51
CA SER A 86 -11.31 11.08 7.17
C SER A 86 -10.13 10.76 8.08
N ILE A 87 -8.91 11.17 7.72
CA ILE A 87 -7.69 10.92 8.51
C ILE A 87 -7.55 11.93 9.66
N VAL A 88 -8.02 13.17 9.47
CA VAL A 88 -7.94 14.21 10.52
C VAL A 88 -8.99 13.97 11.61
N ILE A 89 -10.17 13.46 11.25
CA ILE A 89 -11.27 13.21 12.18
C ILE A 89 -11.09 11.90 12.95
N GLY A 90 -10.62 10.85 12.28
CA GLY A 90 -10.40 9.52 12.87
C GLY A 90 -9.09 9.45 13.64
#